data_AF-A0A061G1E5-F1
#
_entry.id   AF-A0A061G1E5-F1
#
_cell.length_a   1.000
_cell.length_b   1.000
_cell.length_c   1.000
_cell.angle_alpha   90.00
_cell.angle_beta   90.00
_cell.angle_gamma   90.00
#
_symmetry.space_group_name_H-M   'P 1'
#
loop_
_entity.id
_entity.type
_entity.pdbx_description
1 polymer ?
#
loop_
_entity_poly.entity_id
_entity_poly.type
_entity_poly.pdbx_seq_one_letter_code
_entity_poly.pdbx_strand_id
1 'polypeptide(L)'
;AEDLSANTNGKSADNNSIVVCFGELLIDFVPTVGGVSLAEAPAFKKAPGGAPANVAVGVARLGGSSAFIGKVGDDEFGHMLADILRQNNVDISGMRFDHSARTALAFVTLRADGEREFLFFRHPSADMRLHESELDINLIKQAKIFHYGSISLIEEPCKSAHLAAMNIAKRSGSILSYDPNLRLPLWPSSEAARTGIMSIWDQADLIKVSEDEIKFLTGGDDPYDDNVVMKKLYHPNLKLLVVTEGSEGCRYYTKAFKGRVPGI
;
A
#
# COMPACT_ATOMS: atom_id res chain seq x y z
N ALA A 1 -3.89 44.03 43.76
CA ALA A 1 -3.15 44.06 42.49
C ALA A 1 -1.78 43.48 42.80
N GLU A 2 -1.38 42.30 42.34
CA GLU A 2 -1.78 41.54 41.15
C GLU A 2 -1.88 40.05 41.50
N ASP A 3 -2.88 39.40 40.94
CA ASP A 3 -3.19 37.98 41.09
C ASP A 3 -2.60 37.25 39.87
N LEU A 4 -1.61 36.38 40.08
CA LEU A 4 -0.97 35.61 39.03
C LEU A 4 -1.78 34.33 38.79
N SER A 5 -2.91 34.46 38.10
CA SER A 5 -3.64 33.32 37.54
C SER A 5 -2.85 32.76 36.35
N ALA A 6 -2.12 31.67 36.57
CA ALA A 6 -1.54 30.86 35.52
C ALA A 6 -2.66 30.24 34.68
N ASN A 7 -2.91 30.86 33.53
CA ASN A 7 -3.83 30.38 32.51
C ASN A 7 -3.18 29.18 31.80
N THR A 8 -3.28 27.98 32.40
CA THR A 8 -2.95 26.73 31.70
C THR A 8 -4.04 26.46 30.69
N ASN A 9 -3.91 27.06 29.50
CA ASN A 9 -4.58 26.59 28.30
C ASN A 9 -4.24 25.11 28.12
N GLY A 10 -5.17 24.25 28.55
CA GLY A 10 -5.20 22.86 28.14
C GLY A 10 -5.29 22.86 26.62
N LYS A 11 -4.15 22.63 25.96
CA LYS A 11 -4.16 22.09 24.61
C LYS A 11 -4.94 20.79 24.71
N SER A 12 -6.19 20.82 24.24
CA SER A 12 -6.95 19.64 23.90
C SER A 12 -6.00 18.69 23.19
N ALA A 13 -5.91 17.43 23.64
CA ALA A 13 -5.16 16.40 22.96
C ALA A 13 -5.56 16.45 21.48
N ASP A 14 -4.65 16.92 20.62
CA ASP A 14 -4.89 16.98 19.19
C ASP A 14 -5.30 15.58 18.77
N ASN A 15 -6.52 15.49 18.27
CA ASN A 15 -7.14 14.25 17.80
C ASN A 15 -6.43 13.88 16.49
N ASN A 16 -5.17 13.49 16.61
CA ASN A 16 -4.24 13.43 15.50
C ASN A 16 -4.69 12.28 14.59
N SER A 17 -5.30 12.65 13.48
CA SER A 17 -5.89 11.70 12.54
C SER A 17 -4.76 10.99 11.81
N ILE A 18 -4.47 9.76 12.23
CA ILE A 18 -3.36 8.97 11.69
C ILE A 18 -3.83 8.04 10.56
N VAL A 19 -3.05 8.00 9.49
CA VAL A 19 -3.16 7.01 8.42
C VAL A 19 -2.18 5.87 8.71
N VAL A 20 -2.69 4.66 8.94
CA VAL A 20 -1.85 3.48 9.17
C VAL A 20 -1.77 2.69 7.87
N CYS A 21 -0.56 2.55 7.32
CA CYS A 21 -0.29 1.80 6.11
C CYS A 21 0.29 0.42 6.45
N PHE A 22 -0.31 -0.63 5.89
CA PHE A 22 0.06 -2.01 6.15
C PHE A 22 0.55 -2.71 4.87
N GLY A 23 1.70 -3.38 4.96
CA GLY A 23 2.16 -4.31 3.92
C GLY A 23 3.68 -4.36 3.78
N GLU A 24 4.15 -4.38 2.54
CA GLU A 24 5.55 -4.62 2.21
C GLU A 24 6.41 -3.35 2.20
N LEU A 25 7.68 -3.53 2.56
CA LEU A 25 8.76 -2.53 2.49
C LEU A 25 10.01 -3.26 2.00
N LEU A 26 10.57 -2.79 0.88
CA LEU A 26 11.59 -3.53 0.14
C LEU A 26 12.57 -2.59 -0.56
N ILE A 27 13.61 -3.16 -1.18
CA ILE A 27 14.54 -2.39 -2.03
C ILE A 27 14.19 -2.61 -3.49
N ASP A 28 13.94 -1.51 -4.20
CA ASP A 28 13.88 -1.49 -5.67
C ASP A 28 15.29 -1.26 -6.23
N PHE A 29 15.71 -2.11 -7.16
CA PHE A 29 16.89 -1.95 -7.99
C PHE A 29 16.45 -1.52 -9.38
N VAL A 30 16.68 -0.23 -9.68
CA VAL A 30 16.34 0.40 -10.96
C VAL A 30 17.61 0.53 -11.80
N PRO A 31 17.62 0.14 -13.08
CA PRO A 31 18.81 0.20 -13.90
C PRO A 31 19.30 1.65 -14.05
N THR A 32 20.61 1.83 -14.15
CA THR A 32 21.23 3.16 -14.36
C THR A 32 21.04 3.68 -15.78
N VAL A 33 20.59 2.84 -16.69
CA VAL A 33 20.28 3.15 -18.09
C VAL A 33 18.87 2.62 -18.41
N GLY A 34 18.09 3.40 -19.16
CA GLY A 34 16.73 3.00 -19.56
C GLY A 34 16.72 2.18 -20.86
N GLY A 35 15.60 1.51 -21.12
CA GLY A 35 15.35 0.82 -22.39
C GLY A 35 16.01 -0.55 -22.54
N VAL A 36 16.60 -1.08 -21.47
CA VAL A 36 17.35 -2.36 -21.46
C VAL A 36 16.59 -3.44 -20.69
N SER A 37 16.84 -4.71 -21.01
CA SER A 37 16.36 -5.82 -20.17
C SER A 37 17.12 -5.92 -18.85
N LEU A 38 16.61 -6.74 -17.92
CA LEU A 38 17.30 -7.00 -16.65
C LEU A 38 18.71 -7.60 -16.84
N ALA A 39 18.88 -8.46 -17.86
CA ALA A 39 20.15 -9.13 -18.14
C ALA A 39 21.18 -8.19 -18.79
N GLU A 40 20.72 -7.19 -19.54
CA GLU A 40 21.58 -6.21 -20.24
C GLU A 40 21.94 -5.01 -19.37
N ALA A 41 21.19 -4.77 -18.28
CA ALA A 41 21.44 -3.65 -17.38
C ALA A 41 22.85 -3.76 -16.76
N PRO A 42 23.75 -2.78 -17.00
CA PRO A 42 25.14 -2.86 -16.55
C PRO A 42 25.29 -2.58 -15.04
N ALA A 43 24.35 -1.84 -14.47
CA ALA A 43 24.32 -1.49 -13.05
C ALA A 43 22.90 -1.12 -12.63
N PHE A 44 22.65 -1.25 -11.32
CA PHE A 44 21.39 -0.86 -10.69
C PHE A 44 21.64 0.12 -9.56
N LYS A 45 20.75 1.08 -9.42
CA LYS A 45 20.66 1.97 -8.26
C LYS A 45 19.58 1.44 -7.32
N LYS A 46 19.94 1.28 -6.04
CA LYS A 46 18.97 0.97 -4.99
C LYS A 46 18.08 2.17 -4.69
N ALA A 47 16.80 1.92 -4.48
CA ALA A 47 15.79 2.88 -4.02
C ALA A 47 14.89 2.20 -2.98
N PRO A 48 14.36 2.94 -2.00
CA PRO A 48 13.32 2.43 -1.12
C PRO A 48 12.05 2.16 -1.94
N GLY A 49 11.46 0.98 -1.76
CA GLY A 49 10.24 0.53 -2.43
C GLY A 49 9.20 -0.02 -1.45
N GLY A 50 8.07 -0.46 -1.99
CA GLY A 50 6.90 -0.92 -1.24
C GLY A 50 5.75 0.07 -1.32
N ALA A 51 4.62 -0.35 -1.86
CA ALA A 51 3.52 0.56 -2.17
C ALA A 51 2.88 1.16 -0.90
N PRO A 52 2.57 0.39 0.16
CA PRO A 52 2.01 0.96 1.38
C PRO A 52 3.00 1.90 2.10
N ALA A 53 4.31 1.59 2.07
CA ALA A 53 5.34 2.46 2.63
C ALA A 53 5.43 3.81 1.89
N ASN A 54 5.34 3.79 0.56
CA ASN A 54 5.30 5.01 -0.25
C ASN A 54 4.06 5.87 0.07
N VAL A 55 2.91 5.25 0.35
CA VAL A 55 1.71 5.98 0.78
C VAL A 55 1.92 6.65 2.14
N ALA A 56 2.52 5.96 3.12
CA ALA A 56 2.84 6.55 4.42
C ALA A 56 3.76 7.78 4.27
N VAL A 57 4.85 7.66 3.51
CA VAL A 57 5.75 8.78 3.20
C VAL A 57 5.01 9.92 2.48
N GLY A 58 4.14 9.59 1.52
CA GLY A 58 3.32 10.58 0.81
C GLY A 58 2.43 11.38 1.75
N VAL A 59 1.72 10.70 2.66
CA VAL A 59 0.88 11.35 3.69
C VAL A 59 1.72 12.27 4.58
N ALA A 60 2.86 11.78 5.07
CA ALA A 60 3.73 12.56 5.95
C ALA A 60 4.29 13.81 5.25
N ARG A 61 4.72 13.69 3.99
CA ARG A 61 5.21 14.83 3.19
C ARG A 61 4.13 15.87 2.88
N LEU A 62 2.87 15.46 2.83
CA LEU A 62 1.72 16.36 2.66
C LEU A 62 1.26 16.99 3.99
N GLY A 63 1.98 16.76 5.09
CA GLY A 63 1.70 17.32 6.41
C GLY A 63 0.71 16.51 7.26
N GLY A 64 0.32 15.32 6.81
CA GLY A 64 -0.50 14.39 7.59
C GLY A 64 0.32 13.53 8.55
N SER A 65 -0.35 12.91 9.51
CA SER A 65 0.28 11.92 10.39
C SER A 65 0.12 10.51 9.80
N SER A 66 1.21 9.75 9.71
CA SER A 66 1.16 8.37 9.21
C SER A 66 2.00 7.41 10.03
N ALA A 67 1.63 6.14 10.00
CA ALA A 67 2.40 5.05 10.54
C ALA A 67 2.51 3.90 9.54
N PHE A 68 3.54 3.07 9.71
CA PHE A 68 3.76 1.90 8.88
C PHE A 68 3.80 0.61 9.74
N ILE A 69 3.04 -0.39 9.30
CA ILE A 69 3.04 -1.75 9.85
C ILE A 69 3.53 -2.70 8.77
N GLY A 70 4.61 -3.40 9.05
CA GLY A 70 5.25 -4.33 8.12
C GLY A 70 6.48 -4.95 8.75
N LYS A 71 7.16 -5.81 8.00
CA LYS A 71 8.34 -6.54 8.48
C LYS A 71 9.45 -6.51 7.44
N VAL A 72 10.65 -6.16 7.88
CA VAL A 72 11.88 -6.17 7.07
C VAL A 72 12.91 -7.09 7.70
N GLY A 73 13.98 -7.43 6.98
CA GLY A 73 15.05 -8.22 7.57
C GLY A 73 15.81 -7.43 8.62
N ASP A 74 16.33 -8.11 9.64
CA ASP A 74 17.36 -7.56 10.52
C ASP A 74 18.70 -7.53 9.77
N ASP A 75 18.78 -6.62 8.80
CA ASP A 75 19.90 -6.43 7.89
C ASP A 75 20.06 -4.95 7.50
N GLU A 76 21.19 -4.62 6.84
CA GLU A 76 21.53 -3.25 6.45
C GLU A 76 20.46 -2.59 5.56
N PHE A 77 19.75 -3.37 4.73
CA PHE A 77 18.64 -2.84 3.94
C PHE A 77 17.41 -2.57 4.81
N GLY A 78 17.08 -3.45 5.73
CA GLY A 78 15.96 -3.25 6.65
C GLY A 78 16.15 -2.04 7.56
N HIS A 79 17.34 -1.88 8.14
CA HIS A 79 17.67 -0.71 8.96
C HIS A 79 17.65 0.59 8.14
N MET A 80 18.22 0.59 6.93
CA MET A 80 18.16 1.73 6.02
C MET A 80 16.72 2.13 5.70
N LEU A 81 15.84 1.16 5.41
CA LEU A 81 14.43 1.43 5.08
C LEU A 81 13.69 2.02 6.28
N ALA A 82 13.91 1.49 7.48
CA ALA A 82 13.35 2.04 8.72
C ALA A 82 13.82 3.48 8.97
N ASP A 83 15.10 3.77 8.74
CA ASP A 83 15.65 5.14 8.86
C ASP A 83 15.06 6.10 7.84
N ILE A 84 14.85 5.66 6.60
CA ILE A 84 14.19 6.49 5.58
C ILE A 84 12.76 6.84 6.01
N LEU A 85 12.00 5.89 6.56
CA LEU A 85 10.66 6.17 7.08
C LEU A 85 10.70 7.17 8.24
N ARG A 86 11.61 7.00 9.21
CA ARG A 86 11.81 7.96 10.31
C ARG A 86 12.16 9.36 9.81
N GLN A 87 13.08 9.47 8.84
CA GLN A 87 13.49 10.74 8.25
C GLN A 87 12.33 11.46 7.53
N ASN A 88 11.34 10.71 7.05
CA ASN A 88 10.13 11.26 6.45
C ASN A 88 8.99 11.45 7.47
N ASN A 89 9.27 11.39 8.78
CA ASN A 89 8.30 11.55 9.88
C ASN A 89 7.15 10.52 9.86
N VAL A 90 7.43 9.30 9.41
CA VAL A 90 6.49 8.17 9.53
C VAL A 90 6.72 7.48 10.88
N ASP A 91 5.65 7.22 11.63
CA ASP A 91 5.72 6.39 12.83
C ASP A 91 5.96 4.92 12.45
N ILE A 92 7.07 4.38 12.93
CA ILE A 92 7.49 3.01 12.63
C ILE A 92 7.37 2.07 13.84
N SER A 93 6.64 2.46 14.90
CA SER A 93 6.39 1.61 16.07
C SER A 93 5.73 0.27 15.71
N GLY A 94 5.00 0.24 14.60
CA GLY A 94 4.40 -0.94 13.99
C GLY A 94 5.34 -1.82 13.16
N MET A 95 6.59 -1.42 12.93
CA MET A 95 7.56 -2.21 12.17
C MET A 95 8.20 -3.33 12.98
N ARG A 96 8.51 -4.43 12.31
CA ARG A 96 9.23 -5.58 12.87
C ARG A 96 10.47 -5.91 12.05
N PHE A 97 11.45 -6.52 12.71
CA PHE A 97 12.69 -7.00 12.09
C PHE A 97 12.74 -8.53 12.19
N ASP A 98 12.95 -9.20 11.07
CA ASP A 98 13.07 -10.66 10.99
C ASP A 98 14.55 -11.06 10.99
N HIS A 99 14.97 -11.85 11.99
CA HIS A 99 16.35 -12.34 12.11
C HIS A 99 16.62 -13.58 11.24
N SER A 100 15.58 -14.17 10.65
CA SER A 100 15.63 -15.44 9.90
C SER A 100 15.40 -15.27 8.39
N ALA A 101 14.94 -14.12 7.93
CA ALA A 101 14.74 -13.81 6.51
C ALA A 101 15.26 -12.42 6.15
N ARG A 102 15.71 -12.28 4.90
CA ARG A 102 16.25 -11.01 4.40
C ARG A 102 15.14 -10.05 3.96
N THR A 103 15.47 -8.77 3.93
CA THR A 103 14.67 -7.73 3.27
C THR A 103 14.46 -8.09 1.79
N ALA A 104 13.22 -7.99 1.30
CA ALA A 104 12.90 -8.31 -0.09
C ALA A 104 13.59 -7.36 -1.07
N LEU A 105 13.97 -7.88 -2.23
CA LEU A 105 14.55 -7.09 -3.32
C LEU A 105 13.67 -7.23 -4.57
N ALA A 106 13.49 -6.15 -5.31
CA ALA A 106 12.83 -6.13 -6.60
C ALA A 106 13.74 -5.48 -7.63
N PHE A 107 14.02 -6.16 -8.73
CA PHE A 107 14.69 -5.58 -9.88
C PHE A 107 13.61 -5.20 -10.90
N VAL A 108 13.63 -3.94 -11.33
CA VAL A 108 12.59 -3.39 -12.21
C VAL A 108 13.25 -2.68 -13.37
N THR A 109 12.88 -3.03 -14.60
CA THR A 109 13.28 -2.29 -15.79
C THR A 109 12.08 -1.97 -16.68
N LEU A 110 12.25 -0.93 -17.49
CA LEU A 110 11.36 -0.59 -18.59
C LEU A 110 12.17 -0.73 -19.88
N ARG A 111 11.81 -1.71 -20.70
CA ARG A 111 12.44 -1.97 -22.00
C ARG A 111 12.06 -0.89 -23.01
N ALA A 112 12.82 -0.80 -24.09
CA ALA A 112 12.62 0.22 -25.13
C ALA A 112 11.25 0.11 -25.84
N ASP A 113 10.64 -1.08 -25.82
CA ASP A 113 9.29 -1.36 -26.32
C ASP A 113 8.18 -0.98 -25.32
N GLY A 114 8.54 -0.46 -24.13
CA GLY A 114 7.61 -0.10 -23.08
C GLY A 114 7.20 -1.26 -22.16
N GLU A 115 7.70 -2.47 -22.38
CA GLU A 115 7.44 -3.60 -21.48
C GLU A 115 8.18 -3.43 -20.14
N ARG A 116 7.45 -3.65 -19.04
CA ARG A 116 8.04 -3.67 -17.70
C ARG A 116 8.46 -5.10 -17.35
N GLU A 117 9.72 -5.29 -16.97
CA GLU A 117 10.19 -6.55 -16.40
C GLU A 117 10.37 -6.41 -14.89
N PHE A 118 9.96 -7.43 -14.16
CA PHE A 118 10.12 -7.53 -12.72
C PHE A 118 10.79 -8.84 -12.35
N LEU A 119 11.81 -8.78 -11.51
CA LEU A 119 12.42 -9.95 -10.87
C LEU A 119 12.46 -9.74 -9.36
N PHE A 120 11.76 -10.60 -8.63
CA PHE A 120 11.61 -10.49 -7.19
C PHE A 120 12.43 -11.54 -6.45
N PHE A 121 13.25 -11.10 -5.51
CA PHE A 121 13.89 -11.94 -4.50
C PHE A 121 13.05 -11.90 -3.23
N ARG A 122 11.99 -12.72 -3.24
CA ARG A 122 10.90 -12.74 -2.26
C ARG A 122 10.43 -14.17 -1.96
N HIS A 123 11.34 -15.13 -1.73
CA HIS A 123 10.99 -16.54 -1.46
C HIS A 123 11.97 -17.25 -0.51
N PRO A 124 11.78 -17.18 0.83
CA PRO A 124 10.95 -16.21 1.54
C PRO A 124 11.75 -14.93 1.88
N SER A 125 11.06 -13.78 1.93
CA SER A 125 11.57 -12.55 2.52
C SER A 125 10.84 -12.22 3.83
N ALA A 126 11.37 -11.27 4.59
CA ALA A 126 10.87 -10.89 5.90
C ALA A 126 9.40 -10.39 5.89
N ASP A 127 8.97 -9.66 4.87
CA ASP A 127 7.61 -9.11 4.78
C ASP A 127 6.53 -10.20 4.63
N MET A 128 6.90 -11.37 4.10
CA MET A 128 6.02 -12.54 4.02
C MET A 128 5.82 -13.23 5.37
N ARG A 129 6.66 -12.90 6.36
CA ARG A 129 6.74 -13.59 7.66
C ARG A 129 6.21 -12.74 8.80
N LEU A 130 5.39 -11.73 8.52
CA LEU A 130 4.67 -11.01 9.56
C LEU A 130 3.57 -11.92 10.11
N HIS A 131 3.57 -12.15 11.42
CA HIS A 131 2.56 -12.93 12.11
C HIS A 131 1.51 -12.03 12.76
N GLU A 132 0.29 -12.55 12.92
CA GLU A 132 -0.79 -11.86 13.64
C GLU A 132 -0.37 -11.46 15.07
N SER A 133 0.40 -12.31 15.76
CA SER A 133 0.90 -12.04 17.11
C SER A 133 1.86 -10.85 17.20
N GLU A 134 2.43 -10.41 16.08
CA GLU A 134 3.38 -9.29 16.02
C GLU A 134 2.69 -7.94 15.77
N LEU A 135 1.39 -7.94 15.47
CA LEU A 135 0.62 -6.74 15.16
C LEU A 135 0.54 -5.81 16.38
N ASP A 136 0.81 -4.52 16.15
CA ASP A 136 0.52 -3.49 17.14
C ASP A 136 -0.98 -3.14 17.11
N ILE A 137 -1.75 -3.81 17.97
CA ILE A 137 -3.20 -3.62 18.06
C ILE A 137 -3.57 -2.18 18.43
N ASN A 138 -2.77 -1.52 19.27
CA ASN A 138 -3.07 -0.17 19.73
C ASN A 138 -2.86 0.86 18.62
N LEU A 139 -1.80 0.70 17.82
CA LEU A 139 -1.58 1.53 16.65
C LEU A 139 -2.70 1.37 15.61
N ILE A 140 -3.11 0.12 15.32
CA ILE A 140 -4.20 -0.15 14.38
C ILE A 140 -5.52 0.50 14.85
N LYS A 141 -5.84 0.42 16.15
CA LYS A 141 -7.05 1.02 16.74
C LYS A 141 -7.10 2.55 16.63
N GLN A 142 -5.95 3.21 16.54
CA GLN A 142 -5.86 4.66 16.39
C GLN A 142 -6.10 5.12 14.94
N ALA A 143 -6.01 4.22 13.97
CA ALA A 143 -6.13 4.53 12.55
C ALA A 143 -7.48 5.19 12.23
N LYS A 144 -7.45 6.38 11.61
CA LYS A 144 -8.62 6.95 10.93
C LYS A 144 -8.80 6.37 9.55
N ILE A 145 -7.68 6.12 8.87
CA ILE A 145 -7.61 5.39 7.61
C ILE A 145 -6.62 4.25 7.81
N PHE A 146 -7.03 3.03 7.47
CA PHE A 146 -6.16 1.88 7.39
C PHE A 146 -5.97 1.52 5.92
N HIS A 147 -4.77 1.75 5.40
CA HIS A 147 -4.43 1.60 4.00
C HIS A 147 -3.61 0.33 3.76
N TYR A 148 -3.95 -0.44 2.73
CA TYR A 148 -3.29 -1.70 2.42
C TYR A 148 -3.37 -2.03 0.92
N GLY A 149 -2.48 -2.91 0.47
CA GLY A 149 -2.52 -3.50 -0.87
C GLY A 149 -2.69 -5.01 -0.88
N SER A 150 -2.59 -5.63 -2.05
CA SER A 150 -2.89 -7.07 -2.21
C SER A 150 -1.70 -8.01 -1.96
N ILE A 151 -0.46 -7.51 -1.97
CA ILE A 151 0.76 -8.35 -1.91
C ILE A 151 0.84 -9.20 -0.63
N SER A 152 0.38 -8.65 0.51
CA SER A 152 0.32 -9.37 1.78
C SER A 152 -0.77 -10.47 1.83
N LEU A 153 -1.63 -10.60 0.81
CA LEU A 153 -2.65 -11.66 0.74
C LEU A 153 -2.15 -12.94 0.06
N ILE A 154 -0.94 -12.92 -0.50
CA ILE A 154 -0.43 -13.98 -1.37
C ILE A 154 -0.14 -15.26 -0.57
N GLU A 155 0.57 -15.16 0.55
CA GLU A 155 1.07 -16.31 1.31
C GLU A 155 0.89 -16.15 2.83
N GLU A 156 0.80 -17.28 3.51
CA GLU A 156 0.86 -17.36 4.98
C GLU A 156 2.31 -17.25 5.46
N PRO A 157 2.57 -16.69 6.66
CA PRO A 157 1.60 -16.22 7.67
C PRO A 157 1.08 -14.78 7.45
N CYS A 158 1.66 -14.03 6.52
CA CYS A 158 1.33 -12.61 6.33
C CYS A 158 -0.13 -12.38 5.94
N LYS A 159 -0.72 -13.30 5.18
CA LYS A 159 -2.15 -13.25 4.84
C LYS A 159 -3.04 -13.26 6.08
N SER A 160 -2.81 -14.16 7.04
CA SER A 160 -3.56 -14.16 8.30
C SER A 160 -3.36 -12.85 9.08
N ALA A 161 -2.13 -12.34 9.15
CA ALA A 161 -1.83 -11.06 9.79
C ALA A 161 -2.57 -9.88 9.12
N HIS A 162 -2.62 -9.84 7.79
CA HIS A 162 -3.35 -8.84 7.03
C HIS A 162 -4.84 -8.85 7.37
N LEU A 163 -5.46 -10.03 7.32
CA LEU A 163 -6.90 -10.17 7.61
C LEU A 163 -7.22 -9.77 9.05
N ALA A 164 -6.36 -10.14 10.01
CA ALA A 164 -6.49 -9.73 11.41
C ALA A 164 -6.38 -8.21 11.58
N ALA A 165 -5.36 -7.58 10.98
CA ALA A 165 -5.15 -6.14 11.04
C ALA A 165 -6.32 -5.36 10.42
N MET A 166 -6.79 -5.77 9.24
CA MET A 166 -7.96 -5.20 8.57
C MET A 166 -9.21 -5.32 9.44
N ASN A 167 -9.44 -6.47 10.08
CA ASN A 167 -10.57 -6.69 10.98
C ASN A 167 -10.52 -5.81 12.23
N ILE A 168 -9.33 -5.63 12.82
CA ILE A 168 -9.14 -4.73 13.98
C ILE A 168 -9.44 -3.29 13.58
N ALA A 169 -8.91 -2.82 12.44
CA ALA A 169 -9.16 -1.47 11.93
C ALA A 169 -10.65 -1.24 11.68
N LYS A 170 -11.32 -2.17 10.98
CA LYS A 170 -12.76 -2.11 10.70
C LYS A 170 -13.59 -1.99 11.97
N ARG A 171 -13.32 -2.84 12.98
CA ARG A 171 -14.02 -2.82 14.28
C ARG A 171 -13.75 -1.56 15.09
N SER A 172 -12.64 -0.88 14.81
CA SER A 172 -12.24 0.38 15.46
C SER A 172 -12.81 1.62 14.76
N GLY A 173 -13.56 1.42 13.67
CA GLY A 173 -14.21 2.51 12.92
C GLY A 173 -13.30 3.21 11.91
N SER A 174 -12.17 2.61 11.55
CA SER A 174 -11.29 3.12 10.49
C SER A 174 -11.97 3.03 9.12
N ILE A 175 -11.67 3.98 8.23
CA ILE A 175 -11.94 3.84 6.80
C ILE A 175 -10.92 2.85 6.23
N LEU A 176 -11.39 1.79 5.57
CA LEU A 176 -10.52 0.85 4.88
C LEU A 176 -10.21 1.32 3.46
N SER A 177 -8.94 1.61 3.20
CA SER A 177 -8.43 2.12 1.91
C SER A 177 -7.61 1.03 1.22
N TYR A 178 -8.08 0.56 0.07
CA TYR A 178 -7.49 -0.55 -0.65
C TYR A 178 -6.97 -0.12 -2.02
N ASP A 179 -5.68 -0.39 -2.26
CA ASP A 179 -5.04 -0.29 -3.57
C ASP A 179 -4.48 -1.67 -3.94
N PRO A 180 -5.17 -2.47 -4.77
CA PRO A 180 -4.70 -3.82 -5.13
C PRO A 180 -3.25 -3.83 -5.58
N ASN A 181 -2.82 -2.79 -6.30
CA ASN A 181 -1.46 -2.60 -6.81
C ASN A 181 -0.88 -3.91 -7.36
N LEU A 182 -1.57 -4.48 -8.35
CA LEU A 182 -1.28 -5.81 -8.90
C LEU A 182 0.21 -5.96 -9.26
N ARG A 183 0.81 -7.04 -8.76
CA ARG A 183 2.15 -7.52 -9.13
C ARG A 183 2.04 -8.97 -9.55
N LEU A 184 1.53 -9.19 -10.75
CA LEU A 184 1.22 -10.52 -11.27
C LEU A 184 2.36 -11.55 -11.10
N PRO A 185 3.66 -11.20 -11.29
CA PRO A 185 4.76 -12.16 -11.08
C PRO A 185 4.94 -12.68 -9.65
N LEU A 186 4.35 -12.02 -8.64
CA LEU A 186 4.37 -12.49 -7.25
C LEU A 186 3.28 -13.53 -6.97
N TRP A 187 2.26 -13.64 -7.82
CA TRP A 187 1.15 -14.54 -7.61
C TRP A 187 1.41 -15.91 -8.27
N PRO A 188 0.95 -17.02 -7.66
CA PRO A 188 1.11 -18.36 -8.26
C PRO A 188 0.46 -18.51 -9.64
N SER A 189 -0.60 -17.73 -9.90
CA SER A 189 -1.27 -17.66 -11.20
C SER A 189 -2.12 -16.39 -11.30
N SER A 190 -2.52 -16.02 -12.52
CA SER A 190 -3.48 -14.93 -12.75
C SER A 190 -4.82 -15.16 -12.05
N GLU A 191 -5.27 -16.42 -11.96
CA GLU A 191 -6.52 -16.75 -11.28
C GLU A 191 -6.38 -16.62 -9.75
N ALA A 192 -5.23 -17.03 -9.19
CA ALA A 192 -4.93 -16.82 -7.79
C ALA A 192 -4.86 -15.33 -7.45
N ALA A 193 -4.27 -14.51 -8.33
CA ALA A 193 -4.24 -13.06 -8.18
C ALA A 193 -5.64 -12.45 -8.18
N ARG A 194 -6.49 -12.79 -9.16
CA ARG A 194 -7.88 -12.31 -9.23
C ARG A 194 -8.66 -12.71 -7.98
N THR A 195 -8.59 -13.98 -7.59
CA THR A 195 -9.27 -14.51 -6.40
C THR A 195 -8.78 -13.83 -5.12
N GLY A 196 -7.46 -13.69 -4.95
CA GLY A 196 -6.86 -13.05 -3.78
C GLY A 196 -7.23 -11.57 -3.67
N ILE A 197 -7.10 -10.83 -4.77
CA ILE A 197 -7.47 -9.41 -4.83
C ILE A 197 -8.94 -9.21 -4.51
N MET A 198 -9.83 -10.03 -5.07
CA MET A 198 -11.27 -9.90 -4.89
C MET A 198 -11.76 -10.41 -3.53
N SER A 199 -10.97 -11.23 -2.82
CA SER A 199 -11.38 -11.86 -1.55
C SER A 199 -11.71 -10.88 -0.42
N ILE A 200 -11.16 -9.67 -0.48
CA ILE A 200 -11.41 -8.60 0.51
C ILE A 200 -12.07 -7.36 -0.11
N TRP A 201 -12.47 -7.44 -1.38
CA TRP A 201 -12.95 -6.28 -2.15
C TRP A 201 -14.13 -5.59 -1.47
N ASP A 202 -15.17 -6.36 -1.11
CA ASP A 202 -16.39 -5.85 -0.48
C ASP A 202 -16.22 -5.31 0.94
N GLN A 203 -15.02 -5.49 1.52
CA GLN A 203 -14.68 -4.98 2.85
C GLN A 203 -14.20 -3.53 2.81
N ALA A 204 -13.65 -3.07 1.67
CA ALA A 204 -13.06 -1.76 1.54
C ALA A 204 -14.12 -0.65 1.54
N ASP A 205 -13.78 0.52 2.08
CA ASP A 205 -14.60 1.73 1.98
C ASP A 205 -14.13 2.62 0.82
N LEU A 206 -12.83 2.60 0.53
CA LEU A 206 -12.19 3.33 -0.54
C LEU A 206 -11.36 2.36 -1.36
N ILE A 207 -11.55 2.36 -2.68
CA ILE A 207 -10.75 1.56 -3.60
C ILE A 207 -10.09 2.48 -4.62
N LYS A 208 -8.79 2.31 -4.83
CA LYS A 208 -8.08 2.83 -5.99
C LYS A 208 -7.72 1.66 -6.90
N VAL A 209 -8.02 1.78 -8.17
CA VAL A 209 -7.71 0.78 -9.21
C VAL A 209 -7.24 1.50 -10.48
N SER A 210 -6.40 0.87 -11.27
CA SER A 210 -5.95 1.38 -12.59
C SER A 210 -6.75 0.77 -13.74
N GLU A 211 -6.67 1.38 -14.92
CA GLU A 211 -7.25 0.81 -16.16
C GLU A 211 -6.75 -0.61 -16.46
N ASP A 212 -5.45 -0.87 -16.26
CA ASP A 212 -4.84 -2.19 -16.44
C ASP A 212 -5.43 -3.21 -15.46
N GLU A 213 -5.62 -2.80 -14.21
CA GLU A 213 -6.21 -3.66 -13.18
C GLU A 213 -7.70 -3.91 -13.43
N ILE A 214 -8.47 -2.95 -13.94
CA ILE A 214 -9.85 -3.19 -14.36
C ILE A 214 -9.87 -4.28 -15.42
N LYS A 215 -9.10 -4.09 -16.50
CA LYS A 215 -9.02 -5.06 -17.60
C LYS A 215 -8.64 -6.44 -17.09
N PHE A 216 -7.68 -6.51 -16.17
CA PHE A 216 -7.29 -7.77 -15.53
C PHE A 216 -8.44 -8.40 -14.73
N LEU A 217 -9.02 -7.67 -13.78
CA LEU A 217 -10.01 -8.17 -12.81
C LEU A 217 -11.35 -8.53 -13.45
N THR A 218 -11.71 -7.89 -14.56
CA THR A 218 -12.98 -8.12 -15.27
C THR A 218 -12.88 -9.18 -16.35
N GLY A 219 -11.66 -9.63 -16.69
CA GLY A 219 -11.43 -10.67 -17.69
C GLY A 219 -11.32 -10.13 -19.11
N GLY A 220 -10.85 -8.88 -19.27
CA GLY A 220 -10.61 -8.26 -20.56
C GLY A 220 -11.69 -7.30 -21.02
N ASP A 221 -12.64 -6.91 -20.15
CA ASP A 221 -13.60 -5.86 -20.51
C ASP A 221 -12.89 -4.52 -20.79
N ASP A 222 -13.59 -3.63 -21.49
CA ASP A 222 -13.14 -2.26 -21.72
C ASP A 222 -13.00 -1.51 -20.39
N PRO A 223 -11.77 -1.11 -19.98
CA PRO A 223 -11.58 -0.40 -18.73
C PRO A 223 -12.21 1.00 -18.73
N TYR A 224 -12.49 1.59 -19.90
CA TYR A 224 -13.06 2.93 -20.02
C TYR A 224 -14.60 2.96 -19.99
N ASP A 225 -15.27 1.80 -19.98
CA ASP A 225 -16.72 1.74 -19.81
C ASP A 225 -17.10 1.84 -18.32
N ASP A 226 -17.76 2.93 -17.96
CA ASP A 226 -18.30 3.14 -16.62
C ASP A 226 -19.25 2.02 -16.16
N ASN A 227 -19.95 1.35 -17.08
CA ASN A 227 -20.85 0.25 -16.72
C ASN A 227 -20.09 -0.98 -16.24
N VAL A 228 -18.88 -1.22 -16.76
CA VAL A 228 -18.01 -2.30 -16.29
C VAL A 228 -17.65 -2.06 -14.83
N VAL A 229 -17.18 -0.85 -14.51
CA VAL A 229 -16.84 -0.46 -13.13
C VAL A 229 -18.05 -0.57 -12.22
N MET A 230 -19.18 0.05 -12.60
CA MET A 230 -20.37 0.11 -11.75
C MET A 230 -21.06 -1.24 -11.53
N LYS A 231 -20.98 -2.19 -12.48
CA LYS A 231 -21.63 -3.50 -12.37
C LYS A 231 -20.74 -4.58 -11.79
N LYS A 232 -19.43 -4.54 -12.05
CA LYS A 232 -18.50 -5.63 -11.68
C LYS A 232 -17.60 -5.30 -10.50
N LEU A 233 -17.30 -4.02 -10.26
CA LEU A 233 -16.30 -3.61 -9.25
C LEU A 233 -16.89 -2.72 -8.16
N TYR A 234 -17.94 -1.94 -8.44
CA TYR A 234 -18.58 -1.11 -7.43
C TYR A 234 -19.46 -1.95 -6.50
N HIS A 235 -19.35 -1.75 -5.19
CA HIS A 235 -20.27 -2.34 -4.21
C HIS A 235 -20.88 -1.26 -3.29
N PRO A 236 -22.09 -1.49 -2.73
CA PRO A 236 -22.84 -0.46 -1.99
C PRO A 236 -22.15 0.09 -0.73
N ASN A 237 -21.16 -0.63 -0.19
CA ASN A 237 -20.42 -0.19 0.99
C ASN A 237 -19.33 0.84 0.65
N LEU A 238 -18.98 1.01 -0.64
CA LEU A 238 -17.98 2.00 -1.04
C LEU A 238 -18.44 3.42 -0.76
N LYS A 239 -17.53 4.18 -0.15
CA LYS A 239 -17.59 5.63 -0.07
C LYS A 239 -16.99 6.26 -1.33
N LEU A 240 -15.94 5.65 -1.88
CA LEU A 240 -15.25 6.13 -3.07
C LEU A 240 -14.55 5.00 -3.83
N LEU A 241 -14.75 4.91 -5.14
CA LEU A 241 -13.91 4.14 -6.06
C LEU A 241 -13.23 5.11 -7.01
N VAL A 242 -11.91 5.02 -7.14
CA VAL A 242 -11.10 5.83 -8.06
C VAL A 242 -10.47 4.92 -9.11
N VAL A 243 -10.61 5.31 -10.38
CA VAL A 243 -9.95 4.67 -11.53
C VAL A 243 -8.88 5.62 -12.07
N THR A 244 -7.61 5.25 -12.01
CA THR A 244 -6.50 6.04 -12.56
C THR A 244 -6.20 5.65 -14.01
N GLU A 245 -6.05 6.65 -14.89
CA GLU A 245 -5.94 6.51 -16.36
C GLU A 245 -4.66 7.17 -16.90
N GLY A 246 -3.55 6.98 -16.19
CA GLY A 246 -2.26 7.55 -16.56
C GLY A 246 -2.30 9.08 -16.70
N SER A 247 -1.86 9.58 -17.86
CA SER A 247 -1.84 11.02 -18.18
C SER A 247 -3.23 11.64 -18.35
N GLU A 248 -4.28 10.83 -18.54
CA GLU A 248 -5.64 11.33 -18.76
C GLU A 248 -6.34 11.72 -17.45
N GLY A 249 -5.73 11.43 -16.30
CA GLY A 249 -6.25 11.75 -14.98
C GLY A 249 -6.95 10.57 -14.32
N CYS A 250 -8.13 10.80 -13.74
CA CYS A 250 -8.88 9.75 -13.07
C CYS A 250 -10.40 9.92 -13.16
N ARG A 251 -11.13 8.79 -13.12
CA ARG A 251 -12.57 8.75 -12.85
C ARG A 251 -12.81 8.42 -11.39
N TYR A 252 -13.92 8.91 -10.85
CA TYR A 252 -14.34 8.60 -9.49
C TYR A 252 -15.83 8.25 -9.43
N TYR A 253 -16.19 7.35 -8.52
CA TYR A 253 -17.53 6.83 -8.34
C TYR A 253 -17.87 6.82 -6.85
N THR A 254 -19.05 7.33 -6.52
CA THR A 254 -19.63 7.30 -5.18
C THR A 254 -21.07 6.79 -5.27
N LYS A 255 -21.73 6.63 -4.12
CA LYS A 255 -23.14 6.23 -4.08
C LYS A 255 -24.07 7.24 -4.76
N ALA A 256 -23.72 8.53 -4.74
CA ALA A 256 -24.60 9.61 -5.16
C ALA A 256 -24.23 10.21 -6.53
N PHE A 257 -22.94 10.19 -6.89
CA PHE A 257 -22.44 10.82 -8.11
C PHE A 257 -21.15 10.15 -8.59
N LYS A 258 -20.83 10.37 -9.87
CA LYS A 258 -19.57 9.98 -10.51
C LYS A 258 -19.05 11.13 -11.38
N GLY A 259 -17.76 11.13 -11.68
CA GLY A 259 -17.15 12.16 -12.51
C GLY A 259 -15.71 11.85 -12.90
N ARG A 260 -15.04 12.84 -13.48
CA ARG A 260 -13.64 12.76 -13.93
C ARG A 260 -12.85 13.97 -13.44
N VAL A 261 -11.58 13.75 -13.11
CA VAL A 261 -10.58 14.80 -12.86
C VAL A 261 -9.51 14.65 -13.95
N PRO A 262 -9.18 15.72 -14.69
CA PRO A 262 -8.15 15.66 -15.73
C PRO A 262 -6.75 15.45 -15.13
N GLY A 263 -5.84 14.90 -15.93
CA GLY A 263 -4.43 14.80 -15.58
C GLY A 263 -3.76 16.19 -15.41
N ILE A 264 -2.63 16.19 -14.71
CA ILE A 264 -1.81 17.39 -14.43
C ILE A 264 -0.55 17.34 -15.29
#